data_AF-H2ZT59-F1
#
_entry.id   AF-H2ZT59-F1
#
_cell.length_a   1.000
_cell.length_b   1.000
_cell.length_c   1.000
_cell.angle_alpha   90.00
_cell.angle_beta   90.00
_cell.angle_gamma   90.00
#
_symmetry.space_group_name_H-M   'P 1'
#
loop_
_entity.id
_entity.type
_entity.pdbx_description
1 polymer ?
#
loop_
_entity_poly.entity_id
_entity_poly.type
_entity_poly.pdbx_seq_one_letter_code
_entity_poly.pdbx_strand_id
1 'polypeptide(L)'
;MAGNGDSFYQWSKAVQIRTNLDLVLDWLQGVGLGDIATEFFRKLSATVNLLCIHKTSLLQTSWSCLRGDCPSLTPAQLNHLLCNYQLGQGRPHPAAWDPSAEDREEISSVYIYLFPYTKHHPPLILPSENFMLQLSEPITNDWFHQQLRHLRHFIWEQEQQVLPANQRALYRLDSNQ
;
A
#
# COMPACT_ATOMS: atom_id res chain seq x y z
N MET A 1 -8.53 28.46 2.58
CA MET A 1 -7.10 28.25 2.27
C MET A 1 -6.91 26.77 2.04
N ALA A 2 -6.79 26.34 0.78
CA ALA A 2 -6.58 24.94 0.44
C ALA A 2 -5.20 24.54 0.96
N GLY A 3 -5.13 23.51 1.82
CA GLY A 3 -3.85 22.94 2.20
C GLY A 3 -3.16 22.46 0.93
N ASN A 4 -2.04 23.07 0.57
CA ASN A 4 -1.10 22.49 -0.39
C ASN A 4 -0.62 21.17 0.23
N GLY A 5 -1.32 20.07 -0.07
CA GLY A 5 -0.88 18.74 0.28
C GLY A 5 0.35 18.42 -0.53
N ASP A 6 1.53 18.62 0.06
CA ASP A 6 2.79 18.22 -0.55
C ASP A 6 2.70 16.74 -0.96
N SER A 7 3.04 16.44 -2.22
CA SER A 7 2.98 15.07 -2.74
C SER A 7 3.88 14.15 -1.91
N PHE A 8 3.33 13.02 -1.46
CA PHE A 8 4.09 11.98 -0.75
C PHE A 8 5.09 11.25 -1.66
N TYR A 9 4.98 11.41 -2.98
CA TYR A 9 5.83 10.76 -3.98
C TYR A 9 7.11 11.58 -4.26
N GLN A 10 7.83 11.90 -3.20
CA GLN A 10 9.10 12.61 -3.21
C GLN A 10 10.21 11.73 -2.61
N TRP A 11 11.42 11.85 -3.14
CA TRP A 11 12.57 11.12 -2.62
C TRP A 11 12.82 11.40 -1.12
N SER A 12 12.75 12.67 -0.70
CA SER A 12 12.95 13.04 0.71
C SER A 12 11.92 12.41 1.65
N LYS A 13 10.65 12.37 1.23
CA LYS A 13 9.57 11.71 1.97
C LYS A 13 9.74 10.20 1.99
N ALA A 14 10.15 9.61 0.87
CA ALA A 14 10.41 8.18 0.79
C ALA A 14 11.55 7.75 1.71
N VAL A 15 12.65 8.51 1.76
CA VAL A 15 13.75 8.24 2.71
C VAL A 15 13.26 8.30 4.15
N GLN A 16 12.44 9.30 4.51
CA GLN A 16 11.84 9.38 5.85
C GLN A 16 10.96 8.17 6.16
N ILE A 17 10.09 7.78 5.22
CA ILE A 17 9.23 6.59 5.38
C ILE A 17 10.07 5.33 5.49
N ARG A 18 11.16 5.20 4.72
CA ARG A 18 12.07 4.04 4.76
C ARG A 18 12.69 3.89 6.13
N THR A 19 13.29 4.95 6.67
CA THR A 19 13.88 4.94 8.01
C THR A 19 12.85 4.57 9.07
N ASN A 20 11.65 5.13 9.02
CA ASN A 20 10.59 4.79 9.96
C ASN A 20 10.13 3.33 9.82
N LEU A 21 10.04 2.83 8.59
CA LEU A 21 9.67 1.45 8.31
C LEU A 21 10.73 0.47 8.82
N ASP A 22 12.01 0.79 8.65
CA ASP A 22 13.11 -0.03 9.15
C ASP A 22 13.03 -0.16 10.69
N LEU A 23 12.77 0.94 11.41
CA LEU A 23 12.54 0.91 12.86
C LEU A 23 11.37 0.01 13.27
N VAL A 24 10.26 0.05 12.52
CA VAL A 24 9.08 -0.79 12.78
C VAL A 24 9.38 -2.26 12.50
N LEU A 25 10.07 -2.56 11.39
CA LEU A 25 10.43 -3.92 11.03
C LEU A 25 11.42 -4.52 12.03
N ASP A 26 12.42 -3.75 12.48
CA ASP A 26 13.37 -4.18 13.51
C ASP A 26 12.67 -4.47 14.84
N TRP A 27 11.72 -3.61 15.24
CA TRP A 27 10.92 -3.85 16.43
C TRP A 27 10.06 -5.12 16.30
N LEU A 28 9.37 -5.30 15.17
CA LEU A 28 8.55 -6.50 14.89
C LEU A 28 9.39 -7.77 14.86
N GLN A 29 10.60 -7.70 14.31
CA GLN A 29 11.58 -8.79 14.34
C GLN A 29 11.97 -9.13 15.79
N GLY A 30 12.26 -8.11 16.61
CA GLY A 30 12.63 -8.29 18.03
C GLY A 30 11.55 -8.95 18.89
N VAL A 31 10.26 -8.74 18.56
CA VAL A 31 9.13 -9.41 19.24
C VAL A 31 8.71 -10.73 18.59
N GLY A 32 9.43 -11.21 17.57
CA GLY A 32 9.18 -12.51 16.92
C GLY A 32 8.09 -12.50 15.84
N LEU A 33 7.66 -11.33 15.36
CA LEU A 33 6.65 -11.17 14.30
C LEU A 33 7.25 -10.82 12.93
N GLY A 34 8.56 -11.03 12.75
CA GLY A 34 9.31 -10.62 11.56
C GLY A 34 8.77 -11.17 10.23
N ASP A 35 8.42 -12.44 10.18
CA ASP A 35 7.93 -13.08 8.94
C ASP A 35 6.58 -12.48 8.51
N ILE A 36 5.68 -12.27 9.47
CA ILE A 36 4.36 -11.66 9.24
C ILE A 36 4.53 -10.20 8.82
N ALA A 37 5.41 -9.47 9.51
CA ALA A 37 5.73 -8.08 9.19
C ALA A 37 6.27 -7.94 7.77
N THR A 38 7.18 -8.83 7.38
CA THR A 38 7.80 -8.81 6.05
C THR A 38 6.75 -9.02 4.95
N GLU A 39 5.82 -9.97 5.11
CA GLU A 39 4.76 -10.17 4.11
C GLU A 39 3.75 -9.01 4.11
N PHE A 40 3.34 -8.53 5.29
CA PHE A 40 2.39 -7.44 5.42
C PHE A 40 2.92 -6.13 4.80
N PHE A 41 4.17 -5.76 5.12
CA PHE A 41 4.79 -4.55 4.61
C PHE A 41 5.45 -4.71 3.24
N ARG A 42 5.45 -5.91 2.64
CA ARG A 42 6.12 -6.20 1.36
C ARG A 42 5.85 -5.17 0.27
N LYS A 43 4.58 -4.79 0.08
CA LYS A 43 4.16 -3.81 -0.93
C LYS A 43 4.60 -2.39 -0.59
N LEU A 44 4.53 -2.01 0.69
CA LEU A 44 4.98 -0.71 1.16
C LEU A 44 6.50 -0.60 1.01
N SER A 45 7.25 -1.60 1.45
CA SER A 45 8.71 -1.69 1.30
C SER A 45 9.13 -1.54 -0.15
N ALA A 46 8.48 -2.25 -1.09
CA ALA A 46 8.79 -2.13 -2.51
C ALA A 46 8.48 -0.74 -3.08
N THR A 47 7.34 -0.16 -2.68
CA THR A 47 6.95 1.21 -3.07
C THR A 47 8.00 2.23 -2.60
N VAL A 48 8.36 2.17 -1.32
CA VAL A 48 9.31 3.09 -0.71
C VAL A 48 10.71 2.89 -1.30
N ASN A 49 11.13 1.66 -1.55
CA ASN A 49 12.38 1.35 -2.23
C ASN A 49 12.46 2.00 -3.61
N LEU A 50 11.39 1.88 -4.41
CA LEU A 50 11.32 2.53 -5.72
C LEU A 50 11.43 4.05 -5.59
N LEU A 51 10.73 4.65 -4.63
CA LEU A 51 10.78 6.10 -4.42
C LEU A 51 12.15 6.59 -3.91
N CYS A 52 12.91 5.73 -3.24
CA CYS A 52 14.29 5.98 -2.82
C CYS A 52 15.31 5.91 -3.97
N ILE A 53 14.95 5.35 -5.13
CA ILE A 53 15.81 5.36 -6.32
C ILE A 53 16.01 6.82 -6.76
N HIS A 54 17.28 7.20 -6.98
CA HIS A 54 17.60 8.54 -7.42
C HIS A 54 17.05 8.79 -8.84
N LYS A 55 16.48 9.97 -9.07
CA LYS A 55 15.84 10.35 -10.36
C LYS A 55 16.70 10.06 -11.58
N THR A 56 18.01 10.24 -11.50
CA THR A 56 18.93 9.99 -12.64
C THR A 56 19.02 8.52 -13.00
N SER A 57 18.96 7.64 -12.01
CA SER A 57 18.94 6.20 -12.22
C SER A 57 17.58 5.76 -12.73
N LEU A 58 16.50 6.26 -12.14
CA LEU A 58 15.12 5.92 -12.54
C LEU A 58 14.84 6.29 -14.00
N LEU A 59 15.36 7.43 -14.47
CA LEU A 59 15.21 7.89 -15.86
C LEU A 59 15.95 7.02 -16.89
N GLN A 60 16.95 6.24 -16.45
CA GLN A 60 17.70 5.32 -17.32
C GLN A 60 17.08 3.91 -17.34
N THR A 61 16.15 3.62 -16.43
CA THR A 61 15.50 2.32 -16.32
C THR A 61 14.26 2.26 -17.21
N SER A 62 14.12 1.19 -17.99
CA SER A 62 12.92 0.92 -18.79
C SER A 62 11.80 0.31 -17.95
N TRP A 63 10.56 0.39 -18.44
CA TRP A 63 9.40 -0.24 -17.82
C TRP A 63 9.62 -1.74 -17.48
N SER A 64 10.23 -2.50 -18.40
CA SER A 64 10.51 -3.93 -18.19
C SER A 64 11.47 -4.19 -17.02
N CYS A 65 12.51 -3.35 -16.88
CA CYS A 65 13.42 -3.44 -15.74
C CYS A 65 12.72 -3.06 -14.43
N LEU A 66 11.92 -1.97 -14.42
CA LEU A 66 11.14 -1.57 -13.24
C LEU A 66 10.15 -2.65 -12.78
N ARG A 67 9.53 -3.36 -13.73
CA ARG A 67 8.66 -4.52 -13.44
C ARG A 67 9.45 -5.69 -12.85
N GLY A 68 10.66 -5.96 -13.35
CA GLY A 68 11.55 -6.98 -12.82
C GLY A 68 12.06 -6.67 -11.40
N ASP A 69 12.39 -5.42 -11.14
CA ASP A 69 12.92 -4.96 -9.85
C ASP A 69 11.84 -4.87 -8.75
N CYS A 70 10.57 -4.75 -9.15
CA CYS A 70 9.42 -4.60 -8.24
C CYS A 70 8.33 -5.66 -8.48
N PRO A 71 8.61 -6.97 -8.30
CA PRO A 71 7.65 -8.04 -8.58
C PRO A 71 6.45 -8.05 -7.61
N SER A 72 6.56 -7.36 -6.48
CA SER A 72 5.52 -7.26 -5.46
C SER A 72 4.41 -6.26 -5.78
N LEU A 73 4.65 -5.35 -6.75
CA LEU A 73 3.73 -4.32 -7.17
C LEU A 73 3.01 -4.74 -8.46
N THR A 74 1.70 -4.47 -8.54
CA THR A 74 0.97 -4.67 -9.79
C THR A 74 1.35 -3.59 -10.82
N PRO A 75 1.18 -3.84 -12.13
CA PRO A 75 1.38 -2.83 -13.18
C PRO A 75 0.66 -1.51 -12.89
N ALA A 76 -0.58 -1.58 -12.41
CA ALA A 76 -1.37 -0.42 -12.01
C ALA A 76 -0.73 0.39 -10.88
N GLN A 77 -0.20 -0.29 -9.86
CA GLN A 77 0.47 0.37 -8.74
C GLN A 77 1.78 1.01 -9.17
N LEU A 78 2.59 0.31 -9.97
CA LEU A 78 3.84 0.83 -10.51
C LEU A 78 3.60 2.06 -11.39
N ASN A 79 2.66 1.97 -12.34
CA ASN A 79 2.30 3.08 -13.22
C ASN A 79 1.78 4.29 -12.41
N HIS A 80 0.93 4.04 -11.41
CA HIS A 80 0.47 5.10 -10.52
C HIS A 80 1.63 5.79 -9.78
N LEU A 81 2.60 5.03 -9.27
CA LEU A 81 3.77 5.60 -8.59
C LEU A 81 4.61 6.46 -9.54
N LEU A 82 4.90 5.98 -10.74
CA LEU A 82 5.72 6.70 -11.72
C LEU A 82 5.03 7.96 -12.25
N CYS A 83 3.70 7.93 -12.43
CA CYS A 83 2.92 9.10 -12.83
C CYS A 83 2.87 10.20 -11.75
N ASN A 84 2.90 9.82 -10.47
CA ASN A 84 2.85 10.77 -9.36
C ASN A 84 4.24 11.14 -8.83
N TYR A 85 5.31 10.47 -9.27
CA TYR A 85 6.68 10.73 -8.84
C TYR A 85 7.13 12.15 -9.26
N GLN A 86 7.58 12.93 -8.29
CA GLN A 86 8.01 14.31 -8.57
C GLN A 86 9.39 14.36 -9.23
N LEU A 87 9.42 14.52 -10.55
CA LEU A 87 10.65 14.66 -11.34
C LEU A 87 11.27 16.07 -11.33
N GLY A 88 10.61 17.03 -10.67
CA GLY A 88 10.92 18.46 -10.71
C GLY A 88 9.98 19.25 -11.63
N GLN A 89 10.00 20.58 -11.55
CA GLN A 89 9.05 21.42 -12.30
C GLN A 89 9.16 21.21 -13.81
N GLY A 90 8.04 20.82 -14.44
CA GLY A 90 7.87 20.80 -15.89
C GLY A 90 8.52 19.64 -16.65
N ARG A 91 9.07 18.61 -15.97
CA ARG A 91 9.61 17.45 -16.69
C ARG A 91 8.47 16.50 -17.13
N PRO A 92 8.35 16.19 -18.43
CA PRO A 92 7.38 15.24 -18.91
C PRO A 92 7.71 13.82 -18.42
N HIS A 93 6.68 12.99 -18.30
CA HIS A 93 6.82 11.56 -18.04
C HIS A 93 7.64 10.90 -19.17
N PRO A 94 8.72 10.16 -18.87
CA PRO A 94 9.54 9.52 -19.90
C PRO A 94 8.78 8.43 -20.66
N ALA A 95 8.90 8.41 -21.99
CA ALA A 95 8.36 7.33 -22.82
C ALA A 95 9.00 5.95 -22.51
N ALA A 96 10.14 5.91 -21.83
CA ALA A 96 10.77 4.65 -21.39
C ALA A 96 9.98 3.94 -20.27
N TRP A 97 9.08 4.67 -19.59
CA TRP A 97 8.22 4.14 -18.51
C TRP A 97 6.83 3.78 -19.01
N ASP A 98 6.56 3.94 -20.30
CA ASP A 98 5.29 3.59 -20.89
C ASP A 98 5.03 2.07 -20.72
N PRO A 99 3.88 1.67 -20.16
CA PRO A 99 3.56 0.26 -19.96
C PRO A 99 3.45 -0.50 -21.29
N SER A 100 3.66 -1.82 -21.24
CA SER A 100 3.40 -2.69 -22.40
C SER A 100 1.90 -2.68 -22.77
N ALA A 101 1.55 -3.12 -23.99
CA ALA A 101 0.14 -3.18 -24.42
C ALA A 101 -0.71 -4.07 -23.49
N GLU A 102 -0.14 -5.18 -23.04
CA GLU A 102 -0.76 -6.11 -22.08
C GLU A 102 -0.96 -5.45 -20.71
N ASP A 103 0.06 -4.76 -20.19
CA ASP A 103 -0.03 -4.06 -18.91
C ASP A 103 -1.04 -2.90 -18.97
N ARG A 104 -1.21 -2.23 -20.12
CA ARG A 104 -2.19 -1.13 -20.28
C ARG A 104 -3.63 -1.59 -20.09
N GLU A 105 -3.99 -2.77 -20.59
CA GLU A 105 -5.33 -3.34 -20.40
C GLU A 105 -5.58 -3.69 -18.93
N GLU A 106 -4.58 -4.26 -18.24
CA GLU A 106 -4.66 -4.55 -16.81
C GLU A 106 -4.79 -3.26 -15.98
N ILE A 107 -3.97 -2.25 -16.27
CA ILE A 107 -4.02 -0.94 -15.60
C ILE A 107 -5.40 -0.31 -15.75
N SER A 108 -5.95 -0.28 -16.96
CA SER A 108 -7.27 0.27 -17.26
C SER A 108 -8.36 -0.44 -16.45
N SER A 109 -8.33 -1.77 -16.45
CA SER A 109 -9.27 -2.59 -15.69
C SER A 109 -9.19 -2.32 -14.19
N VAL A 110 -7.98 -2.31 -13.60
CA VAL A 110 -7.79 -2.03 -12.17
C VAL A 110 -8.23 -0.60 -11.80
N TYR A 111 -7.99 0.38 -12.67
CA TYR A 111 -8.42 1.76 -12.43
C TYR A 111 -9.96 1.89 -12.43
N ILE A 112 -10.65 1.11 -13.26
CA ILE A 112 -12.11 1.07 -13.32
C ILE A 112 -12.69 0.36 -12.09
N TYR A 113 -12.09 -0.76 -11.65
CA TYR A 113 -12.70 -1.61 -10.61
C TYR A 113 -12.23 -1.33 -9.17
N LEU A 114 -10.98 -0.94 -8.93
CA LEU A 114 -10.43 -0.82 -7.56
C LEU A 114 -10.26 0.63 -7.09
N PHE A 115 -9.80 1.53 -7.95
CA PHE A 115 -9.49 2.91 -7.54
C PHE A 115 -10.70 3.72 -7.03
N PRO A 116 -11.95 3.57 -7.54
CA PRO A 116 -13.10 4.29 -7.00
C PRO A 116 -13.37 3.98 -5.52
N TYR A 117 -13.16 2.73 -5.10
CA TYR A 117 -13.34 2.29 -3.71
C TYR A 117 -12.26 2.84 -2.78
N THR A 118 -11.03 3.01 -3.26
CA THR A 118 -9.93 3.59 -2.45
C THR A 118 -10.06 5.09 -2.20
N LYS A 119 -10.79 5.82 -3.06
CA LYS A 119 -11.02 7.26 -2.90
C LYS A 119 -12.19 7.60 -1.98
N HIS A 120 -13.06 6.64 -1.69
CA HIS A 120 -14.15 6.75 -0.72
C HIS A 120 -13.88 5.88 0.51
N HIS A 121 -12.68 5.96 1.09
CA HIS A 121 -12.58 5.61 2.51
C HIS A 121 -13.22 6.76 3.30
N PRO A 122 -14.08 6.48 4.30
CA PRO A 122 -14.47 7.52 5.24
C PRO A 122 -13.17 8.15 5.79
N PRO A 123 -13.12 9.49 5.94
CA PRO A 123 -11.90 10.17 6.35
C PRO A 123 -11.36 9.51 7.62
N LEU A 124 -10.07 9.16 7.60
CA LEU A 124 -9.39 8.61 8.76
C LEU A 124 -9.23 9.76 9.77
N ILE A 125 -10.24 9.97 10.61
CA ILE A 125 -10.19 10.95 11.69
C ILE A 125 -9.34 10.32 12.79
N LEU A 126 -8.05 10.61 12.77
CA LEU A 126 -7.17 10.32 13.89
C LEU A 126 -7.55 11.29 15.03
N PRO A 127 -7.77 10.81 16.26
CA PRO A 127 -7.97 11.70 17.39
C PRO A 127 -6.72 12.58 17.55
N SER A 128 -6.87 13.86 17.22
CA SER A 128 -5.78 14.84 17.20
C SER A 128 -5.50 15.45 18.58
N GLU A 129 -6.40 15.27 19.53
CA GLU A 129 -6.29 15.82 20.88
C GLU A 129 -6.41 14.71 21.93
N ASN A 130 -5.58 14.80 22.96
CA ASN A 130 -5.60 14.00 24.19
C ASN A 130 -5.30 12.50 24.04
N PHE A 131 -4.84 12.04 22.87
CA PHE A 131 -4.42 10.65 22.65
C PHE A 131 -2.89 10.54 22.64
N MET A 132 -2.30 10.12 23.76
CA MET A 132 -0.88 9.79 23.86
C MET A 132 -0.72 8.27 23.79
N LEU A 133 -0.27 7.75 22.65
CA LEU A 133 0.00 6.32 22.49
C LEU A 133 1.40 6.02 23.02
N GLN A 134 1.50 5.63 24.29
CA GLN A 134 2.75 5.24 24.92
C GLN A 134 3.12 3.80 24.52
N LEU A 135 3.96 3.66 23.50
CA LEU A 135 4.43 2.36 22.98
C LEU A 135 5.28 1.54 23.97
N SER A 136 5.73 2.16 25.07
CA SER A 136 6.58 1.53 26.08
C SER A 136 5.80 0.89 27.23
N GLU A 137 4.49 1.17 27.35
CA GLU A 137 3.65 0.64 28.41
C GLU A 137 2.55 -0.26 27.85
N PRO A 138 2.19 -1.35 28.56
CA PRO A 138 1.06 -2.18 28.16
C PRO A 138 -0.23 -1.36 28.22
N ILE A 139 -1.02 -1.39 27.14
CA ILE A 139 -2.31 -0.70 27.10
C ILE A 139 -3.26 -1.41 28.07
N THR A 140 -3.58 -0.79 29.20
CA THR A 140 -4.45 -1.35 30.26
C THR A 140 -5.90 -0.89 30.16
N ASN A 141 -6.26 -0.12 29.12
CA ASN A 141 -7.60 0.45 28.99
C ASN A 141 -8.63 -0.61 28.57
N ASP A 142 -9.49 -1.02 29.52
CA ASP A 142 -10.53 -2.03 29.31
C ASP A 142 -11.53 -1.67 28.20
N TRP A 143 -11.89 -0.38 28.08
CA TRP A 143 -12.80 0.08 27.04
C TRP A 143 -12.17 -0.09 25.64
N PHE A 144 -10.89 0.24 25.49
CA PHE A 144 -10.14 0.01 24.26
C PHE A 144 -10.08 -1.48 23.89
N HIS A 145 -9.80 -2.35 24.87
CA HIS A 145 -9.83 -3.81 24.67
C HIS A 145 -11.22 -4.32 24.29
N GLN A 146 -12.28 -3.72 24.81
CA GLN A 146 -13.66 -4.06 24.45
C GLN A 146 -13.99 -3.65 23.01
N GLN A 147 -13.54 -2.47 22.57
CA GLN A 147 -13.68 -2.03 21.17
C GLN A 147 -12.88 -2.90 20.21
N LEU A 148 -11.63 -3.25 20.56
CA LEU A 148 -10.81 -4.18 19.79
C LEU A 148 -11.47 -5.55 19.64
N ARG A 149 -12.09 -6.06 20.71
CA ARG A 149 -12.84 -7.33 20.65
C ARG A 149 -14.06 -7.22 19.74
N HIS A 150 -14.80 -6.12 19.78
CA HIS A 150 -15.92 -5.88 18.87
C HIS A 150 -15.47 -5.82 17.40
N LEU A 151 -14.42 -5.07 17.12
CA LEU A 151 -13.87 -4.94 15.77
C LEU A 151 -13.33 -6.27 15.26
N ARG A 152 -12.65 -7.05 16.11
CA ARG A 152 -12.20 -8.41 15.77
C ARG A 152 -13.38 -9.33 15.46
N HIS A 153 -14.45 -9.28 16.25
CA HIS A 153 -15.65 -10.07 15.99
C HIS A 153 -16.32 -9.67 14.67
N PHE A 154 -16.44 -8.36 14.42
CA PHE A 154 -16.98 -7.83 13.17
C PHE A 154 -16.16 -8.27 11.95
N ILE A 155 -14.83 -8.13 11.99
CA ILE A 155 -13.96 -8.59 10.89
C ILE A 155 -14.09 -10.09 10.70
N TRP A 156 -14.10 -10.87 11.79
CA TRP A 156 -14.28 -12.31 11.71
C TRP A 156 -15.62 -12.70 11.07
N GLU A 157 -16.72 -12.05 11.43
CA GLU A 157 -18.02 -12.27 10.79
C GLU A 157 -18.02 -11.90 9.30
N GLN A 158 -17.34 -10.81 8.93
CA GLN A 158 -17.18 -10.43 7.53
C GLN A 158 -16.33 -11.45 6.76
N GLU A 159 -15.24 -11.93 7.33
CA GLU A 159 -14.41 -12.99 6.72
C GLU A 159 -15.18 -14.32 6.58
N GLN A 160 -16.07 -14.64 7.51
CA GLN A 160 -16.93 -15.83 7.43
C GLN A 160 -18.05 -15.68 6.39
N GLN A 161 -18.56 -14.46 6.14
CA GLN A 161 -19.51 -14.19 5.06
C GLN A 161 -18.84 -14.15 3.68
N VAL A 162 -17.56 -13.82 3.63
CA VAL A 162 -16.76 -13.74 2.41
C VAL A 162 -16.09 -15.11 2.21
N LEU A 163 -16.77 -16.03 1.50
CA LEU A 163 -16.20 -17.33 1.12
C LEU A 163 -14.72 -17.18 0.70
N PRO A 164 -13.78 -17.95 1.30
CA PRO A 164 -12.38 -17.85 0.95
C PRO A 164 -12.19 -18.14 -0.55
N ALA A 165 -11.22 -17.48 -1.18
CA ALA A 165 -11.07 -17.47 -2.65
C ALA A 165 -10.98 -18.88 -3.27
N ASN A 166 -10.48 -19.86 -2.50
CA ASN A 166 -10.39 -21.28 -2.87
C ASN A 166 -11.76 -22.01 -2.86
N GLN A 167 -12.78 -21.50 -2.16
CA GLN A 167 -14.13 -22.08 -2.10
C GLN A 167 -15.10 -21.42 -3.10
N ARG A 168 -14.78 -20.25 -3.64
CA ARG A 168 -15.59 -19.56 -4.66
C ARG A 168 -15.65 -20.28 -6.01
N ALA A 169 -14.63 -21.09 -6.34
CA ALA A 169 -14.56 -21.82 -7.60
C ALA A 169 -15.52 -23.02 -7.63
N LEU A 170 -15.78 -23.65 -6.48
CA LEU A 170 -16.63 -24.83 -6.36
C LEU A 170 -18.12 -24.51 -6.59
N TYR A 171 -18.60 -23.37 -6.10
CA TYR A 171 -20.01 -22.98 -6.25
C TYR A 171 -20.37 -22.36 -7.61
N ARG A 172 -19.39 -21.99 -8.44
CA ARG A 172 -19.65 -21.42 -9.77
C ARG A 172 -19.95 -22.50 -10.83
N LEU A 173 -19.69 -23.77 -10.51
CA LEU A 173 -20.00 -24.90 -11.40
C LEU A 173 -21.39 -25.50 -11.15
N ASP A 174 -21.95 -25.34 -9.95
CA ASP A 174 -23.25 -25.92 -9.58
C ASP A 174 -24.45 -25.02 -9.91
N SER A 175 -24.24 -23.84 -10.50
CA SER A 175 -25.31 -22.90 -10.89
C SER A 175 -25.68 -22.95 -12.38
N ASN A 176 -25.17 -23.95 -13.13
CA ASN A 176 -25.45 -24.15 -14.56
C ASN A 176 -26.00 -25.56 -14.88
N GLN A 177 -26.86 -26.11 -14.01
CA GLN A 177 -27.79 -27.18 -14.38
C GLN A 177 -29.20 -26.86 -13.91
#